data_AF-A0AA37SET6-F1
#
_entry.id   AF-A0AA37SET6-F1
#
_cell.length_a   1.000
_cell.length_b   1.000
_cell.length_c   1.000
_cell.angle_alpha   90.00
_cell.angle_beta   90.00
_cell.angle_gamma   90.00
#
_symmetry.space_group_name_H-M   'P 1'
#
loop_
_entity.id
_entity.type
_entity.pdbx_description
1 polymer ?
#
loop_
_entity_poly.entity_id
_entity_poly.type
_entity_poly.pdbx_seq_one_letter_code
_entity_poly.pdbx_strand_id
1 'polypeptide(L)' 'MDRTVSEFGQIDTLVKNAAFQIERSPLADAGEEEWDKTFDINAGLAFQLPRLAAPHMPRGFG' A
#
# COMPACT_ATOMS: atom_id res chain seq x y z
N MET A 1 6.68 -8.54 2.55
CA MET A 1 7.95 -7.90 2.92
C MET A 1 8.94 -8.93 3.39
N ASP A 2 8.55 -9.81 4.31
CA ASP A 2 9.38 -10.85 4.93
C ASP A 2 10.16 -11.71 3.93
N ARG A 3 9.53 -12.14 2.83
CA ARG A 3 10.21 -12.91 1.78
C ARG A 3 11.37 -12.12 1.14
N THR A 4 11.13 -10.87 0.76
CA THR A 4 12.16 -10.01 0.16
C THR A 4 13.32 -9.78 1.12
N VAL A 5 13.01 -9.51 2.40
CA VAL A 5 14.03 -9.35 3.44
C VAL A 5 14.82 -10.64 3.66
N SER A 6 14.15 -11.79 3.68
CA SER A 6 14.81 -13.09 3.83
C SER A 6 15.72 -13.45 2.65
N GLU A 7 15.37 -13.06 1.43
CA GLU A 7 16.12 -13.40 0.22
C GLU A 7 17.26 -12.39 -0.07
N PHE A 8 17.04 -11.10 0.20
CA PHE A 8 17.95 -10.01 -0.21
C PHE A 8 18.52 -9.18 0.95
N GLY A 9 18.08 -9.43 2.19
CA GLY A 9 18.56 -8.77 3.41
C GLY A 9 17.93 -7.40 3.70
N GLN A 10 17.47 -6.68 2.67
CA GLN A 10 16.90 -5.33 2.82
C GLN A 10 15.88 -4.97 1.73
N ILE A 11 15.23 -3.82 1.89
CA ILE A 11 14.35 -3.20 0.87
C ILE A 11 14.94 -1.84 0.48
N ASP A 12 15.47 -1.72 -0.73
CA ASP A 12 16.02 -0.45 -1.22
C ASP A 12 14.96 0.49 -1.81
N THR A 13 13.90 -0.07 -2.39
CA THR A 13 12.82 0.70 -3.02
C THR A 13 11.48 0.00 -2.80
N LEU A 14 10.49 0.76 -2.35
CA LEU A 14 9.10 0.32 -2.21
C LEU A 14 8.24 0.94 -3.32
N VAL A 15 7.71 0.11 -4.21
CA VAL A 15 6.74 0.55 -5.23
C VAL A 15 5.36 0.05 -4.85
N LYS A 16 4.48 0.96 -4.40
CA LYS A 16 3.06 0.65 -4.18
C LYS A 16 2.33 0.72 -5.51
N ASN A 17 2.19 -0.42 -6.18
CA ASN A 17 1.40 -0.54 -7.41
C ASN A 17 -0.04 -1.05 -7.18
N ALA A 18 -0.42 -1.33 -5.94
CA ALA A 18 -1.78 -1.73 -5.60
C ALA A 18 -2.70 -0.50 -5.59
N ALA A 19 -3.12 -0.09 -6.79
CA ALA A 19 -4.22 0.84 -6.98
C ALA A 19 -5.41 0.05 -7.56
N PHE A 20 -6.52 0.02 -6.83
CA PHE A 20 -7.76 -0.52 -7.36
C PHE A 20 -8.58 0.65 -7.93
N GLN A 21 -8.81 0.62 -9.25
CA GLN A 21 -9.92 1.36 -9.83
C GLN A 21 -11.15 0.46 -9.70
N ILE A 22 -12.09 0.85 -8.84
CA ILE A 22 -13.41 0.25 -8.87
C ILE A 22 -14.15 0.81 -10.09
N GLU A 23 -14.90 -0.06 -10.78
CA GLU A 23 -15.69 0.33 -11.94
C GLU A 23 -16.56 1.54 -11.56
N ARG A 24 -16.70 2.49 -12.49
CA ARG A 24 -17.46 3.72 -12.27
C ARG A 24 -18.96 3.42 -12.18
N SER A 25 -19.39 2.84 -11.09
CA SER A 25 -20.78 2.95 -10.65
C SER A 25 -21.04 4.44 -10.39
N PRO A 26 -22.19 4.99 -10.83
CA PRO A 26 -22.64 6.29 -10.34
C PRO A 26 -22.45 6.37 -8.83
N LEU A 27 -22.05 7.52 -8.30
CA LEU A 27 -21.79 7.67 -6.86
C LEU A 27 -23.00 7.23 -5.99
N ALA A 28 -24.21 7.33 -6.53
CA ALA A 28 -25.45 6.89 -5.89
C ALA A 28 -25.57 5.35 -5.75
N ASP A 29 -24.82 4.60 -6.55
CA ASP A 29 -24.81 3.12 -6.57
C ASP A 29 -23.61 2.54 -5.82
N ALA A 30 -22.63 3.39 -5.44
CA ALA A 30 -21.47 2.97 -4.65
C ALA A 30 -21.89 2.70 -3.20
N GLY A 31 -21.72 1.46 -2.75
CA GLY A 31 -22.01 1.06 -1.37
C GLY A 31 -20.90 1.47 -0.39
N GLU A 32 -21.22 1.49 0.90
CA GLU A 32 -20.27 1.77 1.98
C GLU A 32 -19.08 0.79 1.98
N GLU A 33 -19.33 -0.50 1.73
CA GLU A 33 -18.27 -1.53 1.63
C GLU A 33 -17.30 -1.27 0.46
N GLU A 34 -17.82 -0.78 -0.67
CA GLU A 34 -17.02 -0.45 -1.85
C GLU A 34 -16.14 0.78 -1.60
N TRP A 35 -16.70 1.76 -0.90
CA TRP A 35 -15.98 2.94 -0.43
C TRP A 35 -14.87 2.58 0.54
N ASP A 36 -15.16 1.79 1.56
CA ASP A 36 -14.19 1.33 2.55
C ASP A 36 -13.05 0.55 1.89
N LYS A 37 -13.38 -0.37 0.99
CA LYS A 37 -12.37 -1.12 0.22
C LYS A 37 -11.50 -0.21 -0.64
N THR A 38 -12.07 0.81 -1.26
CA THR A 38 -11.31 1.81 -2.05
C THR A 38 -10.33 2.55 -1.16
N PHE A 39 -10.79 3.02 0.01
CA PHE A 39 -9.97 3.79 0.93
C PHE A 39 -8.89 2.95 1.58
N ASP A 40 -9.20 1.74 2.01
CA ASP A 40 -8.23 0.82 2.62
C ASP A 40 -7.09 0.51 1.65
N ILE A 41 -7.39 0.20 0.39
CA ILE A 41 -6.38 -0.12 -0.62
C ILE A 41 -5.61 1.13 -1.05
N ASN A 42 -6.30 2.20 -1.44
CA ASN A 42 -5.65 3.34 -2.08
C ASN A 42 -5.02 4.31 -1.06
N ALA A 43 -5.69 4.57 0.06
CA ALA A 43 -5.19 5.47 1.11
C ALA A 43 -4.54 4.70 2.27
N GLY A 44 -5.19 3.66 2.82
CA GLY A 44 -4.71 2.89 3.96
C GLY A 44 -3.31 2.30 3.73
N LEU A 45 -3.12 1.63 2.60
CA LEU A 45 -1.81 1.07 2.25
C LEU A 45 -0.73 2.14 2.00
N ALA A 46 -1.09 3.40 1.74
CA ALA A 46 -0.11 4.48 1.56
C ALA A 46 0.61 4.81 2.89
N PHE A 47 -0.04 4.57 4.02
CA PHE A 47 0.58 4.70 5.34
C PHE A 47 1.15 3.38 5.87
N GLN A 48 0.39 2.30 5.73
CA GLN A 48 0.75 1.00 6.30
C GLN A 48 2.03 0.41 5.66
N LEU A 49 2.15 0.46 4.33
CA LEU A 49 3.30 -0.16 3.65
C LEU A 49 4.62 0.55 3.97
N PRO A 50 4.75 1.90 3.92
CA PRO A 50 5.98 2.55 4.34
C PRO A 50 6.34 2.27 5.80
N ARG A 51 5.35 2.23 6.71
CA ARG A 51 5.57 1.92 8.12
C ARG A 51 6.16 0.52 8.32
N LEU A 52 5.69 -0.46 7.56
CA LEU A 52 6.19 -1.84 7.60
C LEU A 52 7.53 -1.99 6.88
N ALA A 53 7.79 -1.23 5.82
CA ALA A 53 9.05 -1.28 5.08
C ALA A 53 10.20 -0.59 5.82
N ALA A 54 9.92 0.52 6.51
CA ALA A 54 10.93 1.40 7.11
C ALA A 54 12.01 0.69 7.96
N PRO A 55 11.71 -0.33 8.79
CA PRO A 55 12.74 -1.06 9.55
C PRO A 55 13.75 -1.83 8.69
N HIS A 56 13.40 -2.11 7.44
CA HIS A 56 14.19 -2.90 6.49
C HIS A 56 14.80 -2.04 5.38
N MET A 57 14.53 -0.74 5.37
CA MET A 57 15.12 0.19 4.44
C MET A 57 16.44 0.73 5.01
N PRO A 58 17.44 1.04 4.15
CA PRO A 58 18.63 1.73 4.60
C PRO A 58 18.23 3.03 5.32
N ARG A 59 18.99 3.44 6.33
CA ARG A 59 18.78 4.74 6.97
C ARG A 59 18.89 5.80 5.87
N GLY A 60 17.77 6.47 5.58
CA GLY A 60 17.77 7.59 4.65
C GLY A 60 18.75 8.66 5.10
N PHE A 61 19.19 9.52 4.17
CA PHE A 61 19.99 10.70 4.49
C PHE A 61 19.24 11.56 5.51
N GLY A 62 19.72 11.52 6.75
CA GLY A 62 19.52 12.58 7.75
C GLY A 62 20.65 13.58 7.66
#